data_AF-A0A9Q3F3Z0-F1
#
_entry.id   AF-A0A9Q3F3Z0-F1
#
_cell.length_a   1.000
_cell.length_b   1.000
_cell.length_c   1.000
_cell.angle_alpha   90.00
_cell.angle_beta   90.00
_cell.angle_gamma   90.00
#
_symmetry.space_group_name_H-M   'P 1'
#
loop_
_entity.id
_entity.type
_entity.pdbx_description
1 polymer ?
#
loop_
_entity_poly.entity_id
_entity_poly.type
_entity_poly.pdbx_seq_one_letter_code
_entity_poly.pdbx_strand_id
1 'polypeptide(L)'
;MEDAFAYSKDKWDKSHATADFKVGDLVLVSTTNFNNIKGCKSLKYSFAGPFVIKVLNGENSVVVELSEELSNKHPTFSVSLIKPYESSDSEKFPLRNKVPQVIPTIESSSIKKITKVLKERRLRTNKVRENLVRYSDPTC
;
A
#
# COMPACT_ATOMS: atom_id res chain seq x y z
N MET A 1 -35.04 28.36 -10.32
CA MET A 1 -34.60 27.20 -9.51
C MET A 1 -34.19 26.04 -10.41
N GLU A 2 -34.95 25.76 -11.47
CA GLU A 2 -34.65 24.69 -12.44
C GLU A 2 -33.29 24.87 -13.15
N ASP A 3 -32.91 26.11 -13.50
CA ASP A 3 -31.61 26.39 -14.14
C ASP A 3 -30.40 26.05 -13.26
N ALA A 4 -30.52 26.22 -11.93
CA ALA A 4 -29.44 25.88 -11.00
C ALA A 4 -29.26 24.36 -10.85
N PHE A 5 -30.38 23.61 -10.88
CA PHE A 5 -30.35 22.15 -10.90
C PHE A 5 -29.75 21.63 -12.21
N ALA A 6 -30.13 22.22 -13.35
CA ALA A 6 -29.57 21.86 -14.65
C ALA A 6 -28.06 22.11 -14.74
N TYR A 7 -27.60 23.27 -14.24
CA TYR A 7 -26.17 23.60 -14.19
C TYR A 7 -25.37 22.65 -13.28
N SER A 8 -25.91 22.31 -12.11
CA SER A 8 -25.29 21.37 -11.19
C SER A 8 -25.17 19.97 -11.80
N LYS A 9 -26.25 19.50 -12.45
CA LYS A 9 -26.31 18.19 -13.10
C LYS A 9 -25.30 18.08 -14.26
N ASP A 10 -25.27 19.06 -15.16
CA ASP A 10 -24.36 19.05 -16.31
C ASP A 10 -22.88 19.08 -15.89
N LYS A 11 -22.54 19.82 -14.83
CA LYS A 11 -21.17 19.81 -14.26
C LYS A 11 -20.82 18.48 -13.59
N TRP A 12 -21.79 17.84 -12.94
CA TRP A 12 -21.60 16.54 -12.32
C TRP A 12 -21.37 15.46 -13.38
N ASP A 13 -22.27 15.37 -14.37
CA ASP A 13 -22.22 14.36 -15.44
C ASP A 13 -20.90 14.44 -16.22
N LYS A 14 -20.39 15.65 -16.47
CA LYS A 14 -19.09 15.87 -17.14
C LYS A 14 -17.87 15.38 -16.35
N SER A 15 -17.94 15.42 -15.02
CA SER A 15 -16.82 15.05 -14.14
C SER A 15 -16.89 13.60 -13.64
N HIS A 16 -18.08 13.00 -13.67
CA HIS A 16 -18.36 11.66 -13.18
C HIS A 16 -18.67 10.72 -14.35
N ALA A 17 -17.71 10.56 -15.26
CA ALA A 17 -17.76 9.48 -16.23
C ALA A 17 -17.73 8.14 -15.50
N THR A 18 -18.74 7.30 -15.72
CA THR A 18 -18.78 5.93 -15.20
C THR A 18 -17.68 5.12 -15.89
N ALA A 19 -16.79 4.52 -15.09
CA ALA A 19 -15.80 3.59 -15.60
C ALA A 19 -16.43 2.21 -15.75
N ASP A 20 -16.45 1.69 -16.98
CA ASP A 20 -16.97 0.36 -17.27
C ASP A 20 -15.92 -0.70 -16.89
N PHE A 21 -16.06 -1.27 -15.69
CA PHE A 21 -15.20 -2.35 -15.22
C PHE A 21 -15.77 -3.72 -15.59
N LYS A 22 -14.91 -4.69 -15.88
CA LYS A 22 -15.28 -6.09 -16.11
C LYS A 22 -14.66 -7.00 -15.06
N VAL A 23 -15.30 -8.15 -14.85
CA VAL A 23 -14.73 -9.22 -14.01
C VAL A 23 -13.44 -9.71 -14.67
N GLY A 24 -12.36 -9.79 -13.89
CA GLY A 24 -11.02 -10.14 -14.36
C GLY A 24 -10.11 -8.95 -14.65
N ASP A 25 -10.62 -7.71 -14.70
CA ASP A 25 -9.77 -6.54 -14.90
C ASP A 25 -8.86 -6.29 -13.70
N LEU A 26 -7.66 -5.78 -14.00
CA LEU A 26 -6.72 -5.30 -13.00
C LEU A 26 -7.05 -3.86 -12.62
N VAL A 27 -7.14 -3.61 -11.32
CA VAL A 27 -7.49 -2.29 -10.80
C VAL A 27 -6.66 -1.89 -9.60
N LEU A 28 -6.48 -0.58 -9.45
CA LEU A 28 -5.83 0.06 -8.31
C LEU A 28 -6.88 0.54 -7.30
N VAL A 29 -6.69 0.23 -6.01
CA VAL A 29 -7.63 0.63 -4.95
C VAL A 29 -7.08 1.80 -4.15
N SER A 30 -7.90 2.83 -3.93
CA SER A 30 -7.50 4.04 -3.20
C SER A 30 -7.17 3.76 -1.74
N THR A 31 -6.10 4.39 -1.23
CA THR A 31 -5.61 4.20 0.14
C THR A 31 -6.13 5.20 1.17
N THR A 32 -7.05 6.07 0.76
CA THR A 32 -7.62 7.13 1.63
C THR A 32 -8.19 6.57 2.93
N ASN A 33 -8.83 5.40 2.87
CA ASN A 33 -9.50 4.75 4.01
C ASN A 33 -8.69 3.61 4.65
N PHE A 34 -7.41 3.42 4.26
CA PHE A 34 -6.55 2.42 4.88
C PHE A 34 -5.79 2.98 6.08
N ASN A 35 -6.23 2.61 7.28
CA ASN A 35 -5.59 3.01 8.55
C ASN A 35 -4.35 2.17 8.92
N ASN A 36 -4.14 1.03 8.25
CA ASN A 36 -3.04 0.10 8.57
C ASN A 36 -1.76 0.37 7.77
N ILE A 37 -1.78 1.30 6.81
CA ILE A 37 -0.60 1.66 6.04
C ILE A 37 0.25 2.59 6.91
N LYS A 38 1.35 2.04 7.44
CA LYS A 38 2.32 2.79 8.23
C LYS A 38 3.11 3.74 7.32
N GLY A 39 3.32 4.98 7.75
CA GLY A 39 4.12 5.97 7.02
C GLY A 39 3.58 7.40 7.16
N CYS A 40 4.37 8.38 6.72
CA CYS A 40 3.89 9.77 6.68
C CYS A 40 2.93 9.98 5.49
N LYS A 41 2.00 10.92 5.63
CA LYS A 41 0.94 11.18 4.62
C LYS A 41 1.50 11.53 3.23
N SER A 42 2.72 12.07 3.15
CA SER A 42 3.37 12.46 1.90
C SER A 42 4.04 11.28 1.16
N LEU A 43 4.58 10.31 1.90
CA LEU A 43 5.31 9.17 1.31
C LEU A 43 4.44 7.93 1.10
N LYS A 44 3.21 7.90 1.62
CA LYS A 44 2.30 6.79 1.39
C LYS A 44 1.75 6.83 -0.04
N TYR A 45 1.68 5.67 -0.68
CA TYR A 45 1.02 5.53 -1.97
C TYR A 45 -0.45 5.91 -1.86
N SER A 46 -0.97 6.68 -2.81
CA SER A 46 -2.40 7.05 -2.85
C SER A 46 -3.29 5.91 -3.33
N PHE A 47 -2.72 4.93 -4.03
CA PHE A 47 -3.38 3.73 -4.51
C PHE A 47 -2.52 2.51 -4.19
N ALA A 48 -3.15 1.41 -3.80
CA ALA A 48 -2.50 0.14 -3.53
C ALA A 48 -2.84 -0.85 -4.63
N GLY A 49 -1.82 -1.61 -5.04
CA GLY A 49 -1.86 -2.87 -5.80
C GLY A 49 -2.61 -2.84 -7.13
N PRO A 50 -2.13 -3.55 -8.17
CA PRO A 50 -3.05 -4.12 -9.13
C PRO A 50 -3.76 -5.30 -8.46
N PHE A 51 -5.07 -5.21 -8.32
CA PHE A 51 -5.91 -6.28 -7.81
C PHE A 51 -6.91 -6.72 -8.86
N VAL A 52 -7.30 -7.99 -8.84
CA VAL A 52 -8.25 -8.55 -9.80
C VAL A 52 -9.67 -8.35 -9.30
N ILE A 53 -10.56 -7.88 -10.18
CA ILE A 53 -12.00 -7.84 -9.91
C ILE A 53 -12.57 -9.25 -9.94
N LYS A 54 -13.14 -9.71 -8.82
CA LYS A 54 -13.84 -10.99 -8.74
C LYS A 54 -15.31 -10.90 -9.15
N VAL A 55 -16.01 -9.87 -8.66
CA VAL A 55 -17.46 -9.72 -8.84
C VAL A 55 -17.80 -8.24 -8.94
N LEU A 56 -18.75 -7.91 -9.82
CA LEU A 56 -19.38 -6.59 -9.88
C LEU A 56 -20.71 -6.66 -9.12
N ASN A 57 -20.80 -5.91 -8.04
CA ASN A 57 -22.01 -5.79 -7.22
C ASN A 57 -22.81 -4.57 -7.70
N GLY A 58 -23.62 -4.77 -8.75
CA GLY A 58 -24.36 -3.69 -9.40
C GLY A 58 -23.44 -2.70 -10.10
N GLU A 59 -23.90 -1.45 -10.24
CA GLU A 59 -23.19 -0.43 -11.02
C GLU A 59 -22.09 0.30 -10.24
N ASN A 60 -22.21 0.39 -8.91
CA ASN A 60 -21.34 1.27 -8.11
C ASN A 60 -20.41 0.52 -7.15
N SER A 61 -20.45 -0.82 -7.13
CA SER A 61 -19.67 -1.60 -6.18
C SER A 61 -18.96 -2.78 -6.85
N VAL A 62 -17.71 -3.00 -6.43
CA VAL A 62 -16.81 -3.99 -7.01
C VAL A 62 -16.16 -4.78 -5.88
N VAL A 63 -16.15 -6.11 -6.01
CA VAL A 63 -15.44 -7.01 -5.10
C VAL A 63 -14.10 -7.39 -5.72
N VAL A 64 -13.04 -7.16 -4.95
CA VAL A 64 -11.66 -7.24 -5.41
C VAL A 64 -10.90 -8.29 -4.61
N GLU A 65 -9.97 -8.99 -5.25
CA GLU A 65 -9.04 -9.89 -4.58
C GLU A 65 -7.92 -9.12 -3.88
N LEU A 66 -8.01 -8.97 -2.55
CA LEU A 66 -6.97 -8.30 -1.77
C LEU A 66 -5.83 -9.26 -1.41
N SER A 67 -4.62 -8.71 -1.37
CA SER A 67 -3.43 -9.40 -0.84
C SER A 67 -3.56 -9.66 0.67
N GLU A 68 -2.83 -10.65 1.19
CA GLU A 68 -2.83 -11.03 2.62
C GLU A 68 -2.54 -9.84 3.55
N GLU A 69 -1.69 -8.91 3.13
CA GLU A 69 -1.37 -7.69 3.90
C GLU A 69 -2.60 -6.81 4.18
N LEU A 70 -3.59 -6.86 3.28
CA LEU A 70 -4.83 -6.09 3.35
C LEU A 70 -6.06 -6.96 3.65
N SER A 71 -5.86 -8.23 4.04
CA SER A 71 -6.94 -9.17 4.38
C SER A 71 -7.87 -8.68 5.51
N ASN A 72 -7.37 -7.82 6.40
CA ASN A 72 -8.15 -7.19 7.47
C ASN A 72 -9.16 -6.14 6.96
N LYS A 73 -9.18 -5.84 5.66
CA LYS A 73 -10.09 -4.88 5.04
C LYS A 73 -11.15 -5.59 4.22
N HIS A 74 -12.34 -4.99 4.18
CA HIS A 74 -13.43 -5.53 3.39
C HIS A 74 -13.07 -5.45 1.89
N PRO A 75 -13.25 -6.53 1.11
CA PRO A 75 -12.83 -6.61 -0.29
C PRO A 75 -13.73 -5.83 -1.26
N THR A 76 -14.84 -5.28 -0.77
CA THR A 76 -15.80 -4.52 -1.57
C THR A 76 -15.50 -3.03 -1.52
N PHE A 77 -15.35 -2.42 -2.69
CA PHE A 77 -15.05 -1.00 -2.87
C PHE A 77 -16.07 -0.35 -3.81
N SER A 78 -16.23 0.97 -3.71
CA SER A 78 -17.03 1.72 -4.68
C SER A 78 -16.21 2.03 -5.93
N VAL A 79 -16.87 2.16 -7.08
CA VAL A 79 -16.24 2.48 -8.38
C VAL A 79 -15.39 3.75 -8.29
N SER A 80 -15.81 4.76 -7.51
CA SER A 80 -15.06 6.01 -7.31
C SER A 80 -13.71 5.84 -6.59
N LEU A 81 -13.55 4.77 -5.81
CA LEU A 81 -12.31 4.48 -5.07
C LEU A 81 -11.35 3.58 -5.87
N ILE A 82 -11.73 3.22 -7.09
CA ILE A 82 -11.00 2.29 -7.94
C ILE A 82 -10.53 3.01 -9.19
N LYS A 83 -9.36 2.64 -9.69
CA LYS A 83 -8.84 3.09 -10.99
C LYS A 83 -8.43 1.90 -11.84
N PRO A 84 -8.62 1.95 -13.17
CA PRO A 84 -8.08 0.92 -14.06
C PRO A 84 -6.55 0.88 -13.94
N TYR A 85 -5.99 -0.32 -13.93
CA TYR A 85 -4.55 -0.52 -13.94
C TYR A 85 -4.01 -0.49 -15.37
N GLU A 86 -3.10 0.42 -15.65
CA GLU A 86 -2.38 0.46 -16.92
C GLU A 86 -0.97 -0.11 -16.72
N SER A 87 -0.65 -1.19 -17.44
CA SER A 87 0.70 -1.72 -17.48
C SER A 87 1.64 -0.73 -18.16
N SER A 88 2.92 -0.76 -17.78
CA SER A 88 3.94 0.07 -18.42
C SER A 88 4.08 -0.29 -19.90
N ASP A 89 3.66 0.62 -20.77
CA ASP A 89 3.81 0.50 -22.21
C ASP A 89 5.22 0.90 -22.64
N SER A 90 5.91 0.01 -23.34
CA SER A 90 7.28 0.23 -23.79
C SER A 90 7.35 1.15 -25.02
N GLU A 91 6.27 1.21 -25.82
CA GLU A 91 6.22 2.06 -27.01
C GLU A 91 6.03 3.53 -26.64
N LYS A 92 5.16 3.81 -25.66
CA LYS A 92 4.96 5.16 -25.13
C LYS A 92 6.17 5.69 -24.36
N PHE A 93 6.93 4.81 -23.73
CA PHE A 93 8.04 5.18 -22.86
C PHE A 93 9.33 4.39 -23.15
N PRO A 94 9.94 4.57 -24.34
CA PRO A 94 11.09 3.77 -24.78
C PRO A 94 12.35 3.98 -23.93
N LEU A 95 12.47 5.13 -23.26
CA LEU A 95 13.61 5.46 -22.39
C LEU A 95 13.50 4.86 -20.98
N ARG A 96 12.41 4.16 -20.66
CA ARG A 96 12.16 3.59 -19.33
C ARG A 96 12.91 2.27 -19.16
N ASN A 97 14.23 2.35 -18.98
CA ASN A 97 15.06 1.18 -18.69
C ASN A 97 14.75 0.66 -17.27
N LYS A 98 14.45 -0.64 -17.15
CA LYS A 98 14.34 -1.31 -15.84
C LYS A 98 15.73 -1.38 -15.23
N VAL A 99 16.07 -0.42 -14.36
CA VAL A 99 17.32 -0.48 -13.60
C VAL A 99 17.23 -1.68 -12.66
N PRO A 100 18.20 -2.61 -12.68
CA PRO A 100 18.21 -3.71 -11.72
C PRO A 100 18.25 -3.14 -10.30
N GLN A 101 17.40 -3.66 -9.41
CA GLN A 101 17.43 -3.27 -8.00
C GLN A 101 18.77 -3.72 -7.42
N VAL A 102 19.66 -2.77 -7.15
CA VAL A 102 20.91 -3.04 -6.43
C VAL A 102 20.53 -3.24 -4.97
N ILE A 103 20.38 -4.51 -4.57
CA ILE A 103 20.27 -4.85 -3.16
C ILE A 103 21.64 -4.54 -2.57
N PRO A 104 21.76 -3.61 -1.60
CA PRO A 104 23.04 -3.37 -0.97
C PRO A 104 23.52 -4.67 -0.33
N THR A 105 24.77 -5.03 -0.55
CA THR A 105 25.42 -6.13 0.18
C THR A 105 25.36 -5.76 1.66
N ILE A 106 24.43 -6.38 2.39
CA ILE A 106 24.44 -6.34 3.85
C ILE A 106 25.63 -7.21 4.23
N GLU A 107 26.79 -6.58 4.47
CA GLU A 107 27.87 -7.29 5.13
C GLU A 107 27.27 -7.86 6.41
N SER A 108 27.31 -9.18 6.54
CA SER A 108 26.87 -9.87 7.74
C SER A 108 27.63 -9.25 8.88
N SER A 109 26.97 -8.33 9.60
CA SER A 109 27.59 -7.61 10.69
C SER A 109 28.16 -8.67 11.60
N SER A 110 29.48 -8.64 11.77
CA SER A 110 30.19 -9.61 12.57
C SER A 110 29.45 -9.72 13.90
N ILE A 111 28.92 -10.91 14.19
CA ILE A 111 28.05 -11.13 15.34
C ILE A 111 28.88 -10.77 16.56
N LYS A 112 28.65 -9.57 17.11
CA LYS A 112 29.46 -9.07 18.22
C LYS A 112 29.19 -9.97 19.41
N LYS A 113 30.24 -10.57 19.96
CA LYS A 113 30.11 -11.43 21.14
C LYS A 113 29.72 -10.58 22.33
N ILE A 114 28.63 -10.95 23.00
CA ILE A 114 28.22 -10.34 24.25
C ILE A 114 29.26 -10.66 25.32
N THR A 115 29.87 -9.64 25.92
CA THR A 115 30.86 -9.83 26.99
C THR A 115 30.20 -9.74 28.36
N LYS A 116 29.33 -8.75 28.56
CA LYS A 116 28.76 -8.46 29.88
C LYS A 116 27.39 -7.81 29.78
N VAL A 117 26.46 -8.27 30.61
CA VAL A 117 25.19 -7.57 30.85
C VAL A 117 25.41 -6.52 31.94
N LEU A 118 25.11 -5.26 31.65
CA LEU A 118 25.32 -4.13 32.54
C LEU A 118 24.08 -3.82 33.38
N LYS A 119 22.89 -3.95 32.79
CA LYS A 119 21.64 -3.59 33.45
C LYS A 119 20.47 -4.39 32.89
N GLU A 120 19.60 -4.84 33.78
CA GLU A 120 18.34 -5.50 33.43
C GLU A 120 17.17 -4.57 33.78
N ARG A 121 16.20 -4.43 32.86
CA ARG A 121 14.95 -3.72 33.10
C ARG A 121 13.77 -4.66 32.81
N ARG A 122 12.85 -4.77 33.77
CA ARG A 122 11.61 -5.55 33.59
C ARG A 122 10.45 -4.63 33.23
N LEU A 123 9.83 -4.88 32.09
CA LEU A 123 8.62 -4.17 31.68
C LEU A 123 7.40 -4.80 32.35
N ARG A 124 6.57 -3.97 33.01
CA ARG A 124 5.33 -4.41 33.67
C ARG A 124 4.31 -4.95 32.67
N THR A 125 4.25 -4.40 31.46
CA THR A 125 3.16 -4.64 30.51
C THR A 125 3.25 -6.00 29.81
N ASN A 126 4.44 -6.43 29.41
CA ASN A 126 4.61 -7.58 28.51
C ASN A 126 5.41 -8.76 29.09
N LYS A 127 5.76 -8.76 30.39
CA LYS A 127 6.70 -9.76 30.99
C LYS A 127 8.04 -9.89 30.23
N VAL A 128 8.37 -8.92 29.37
CA VAL A 128 9.62 -8.88 28.61
C VAL A 128 10.73 -8.26 29.47
N ARG A 129 11.93 -8.84 29.39
CA ARG A 129 13.15 -8.33 30.00
C ARG A 129 13.99 -7.65 28.94
N GLU A 130 14.38 -6.40 29.20
CA GLU A 130 15.33 -5.66 28.37
C GLU A 130 16.69 -5.65 29.06
N ASN A 131 17.75 -5.97 28.31
CA ASN A 131 19.11 -6.01 28.82
C ASN A 131 19.97 -4.94 28.12
N LEU A 132 20.66 -4.12 28.91
CA LEU A 132 21.75 -3.28 28.42
C LEU A 132 23.03 -4.12 28.44
N VAL A 133 23.61 -4.35 27.26
CA VAL A 133 24.72 -5.30 27.08
C VAL A 133 25.94 -4.59 26.50
N ARG A 134 27.12 -4.91 27.03
CA ARG A 134 28.40 -4.51 26.47
C ARG A 134 28.88 -5.58 25.49
N TYR A 135 29.15 -5.15 24.26
CA TYR A 135 29.72 -5.97 23.20
C TYR A 135 31.25 -5.81 23.16
N SER A 136 31.95 -6.87 22.78
CA SER A 136 33.36 -6.81 22.39
C SER A 136 33.45 -6.90 20.87
N ASP A 137 34.29 -6.06 20.26
CA ASP A 137 34.63 -6.22 18.85
C ASP A 137 35.50 -7.49 18.69
N PRO A 138 35.25 -8.31 17.65
CA PRO A 138 35.98 -9.57 17.46
C PRO A 138 37.42 -9.38 16.94
N THR A 139 37.90 -8.15 16.75
CA THR A 139 39.16 -7.81 16.08
C THR A 139 40.25 -7.21 16.99
N CYS A 140 40.30 -7.61 18.27
CA CYS A 140 41.43 -7.28 19.16
C CYS A 140 41.96 -8.55 19.83
#